data_AF-A0A2D1AH44-F1
#
_entry.id   AF-A0A2D1AH44-F1
#
_cell.length_a   1.000
_cell.length_b   1.000
_cell.length_c   1.000
_cell.angle_alpha   90.00
_cell.angle_beta   90.00
_cell.angle_gamma   90.00
#
_symmetry.space_group_name_H-M   'P 1'
#
loop_
_entity.id
_entity.type
_entity.pdbx_description
1 polymer ?
#
loop_
_entity_poly.entity_id
_entity_poly.type
_entity_poly.pdbx_seq_one_letter_code
_entity_poly.pdbx_strand_id
1 'polypeptide(L)' 'NRVKTPLVRGRLMKLWREKRETLSPVEAWEAIQNDPAARASYTKKRGSGGFVRASWD' A
#
# COMPACT_ATOMS: atom_id res chain seq x y z
N ASN A 1 14.00 12.51 15.61
CA ASN A 1 13.17 11.59 14.81
C ASN A 1 12.10 12.40 14.07
N ARG A 2 12.40 12.92 12.87
CA ARG A 2 11.50 13.82 12.11
C ARG A 2 11.08 13.16 10.80
N VAL A 3 9.78 13.11 10.51
CA VAL A 3 9.23 12.64 9.24
C VAL A 3 9.47 13.73 8.17
N LYS A 4 10.16 13.36 7.08
CA LYS A 4 10.54 14.29 5.99
C LYS A 4 9.72 14.12 4.71
N THR A 5 9.19 12.91 4.47
CA THR A 5 8.44 12.56 3.27
C THR A 5 7.25 11.69 3.66
N PRO A 6 6.22 11.58 2.80
CA PRO A 6 5.22 10.53 2.92
C PRO A 6 5.89 9.16 2.98
N LEU A 7 5.41 8.32 3.89
CA LEU A 7 5.90 6.95 4.07
C LEU A 7 4.71 6.01 4.04
N VAL A 8 4.80 5.00 3.17
CA VAL A 8 3.76 3.97 3.04
C VAL A 8 4.40 2.60 3.21
N ARG A 9 3.65 1.62 3.72
CA ARG A 9 4.16 0.26 3.86
C ARG A 9 4.49 -0.30 2.47
N GLY A 10 5.73 -0.79 2.29
CA GLY A 10 6.19 -1.26 0.97
C GLY A 10 5.33 -2.35 0.35
N ARG A 11 4.81 -3.28 1.16
CA ARG A 11 3.87 -4.32 0.69
C ARG A 11 2.57 -3.73 0.15
N LEU A 12 2.02 -2.72 0.83
CA LEU A 12 0.83 -2.03 0.34
C LEU A 12 1.14 -1.27 -0.95
N MET A 13 2.27 -0.56 -1.02
CA MET A 13 2.65 0.17 -2.25
C MET A 13 2.86 -0.76 -3.44
N LYS A 14 3.37 -1.98 -3.22
CA LYS A 14 3.51 -2.97 -4.29
C LYS A 14 2.13 -3.35 -4.85
N LEU A 15 1.20 -3.77 -4.00
CA LEU A 15 -0.17 -4.11 -4.40
C LEU A 15 -0.88 -2.92 -5.08
N TRP A 16 -0.70 -1.72 -4.52
CA TRP A 16 -1.28 -0.50 -5.07
C TRP A 16 -0.81 -0.23 -6.49
N ARG A 17 0.51 -0.27 -6.74
CA ARG A 17 1.08 -0.04 -8.07
C ARG A 17 0.61 -1.08 -9.07
N GLU A 18 0.67 -2.36 -8.69
CA GLU A 18 0.23 -3.46 -9.54
C GLU A 18 -1.23 -3.31 -9.98
N LYS A 19 -2.14 -2.95 -9.07
CA LYS A 19 -3.56 -2.74 -9.41
C LYS A 19 -3.79 -1.45 -10.20
N ARG A 20 -3.02 -0.39 -9.93
CA ARG A 20 -3.12 0.89 -10.64
C ARG A 20 -2.62 0.86 -12.08
N GLU A 21 -1.97 -0.22 -12.52
CA GLU A 21 -1.62 -0.44 -13.92
C GLU A 21 -2.86 -0.59 -14.82
N THR A 22 -3.95 -1.13 -14.28
CA THR A 22 -5.16 -1.45 -15.07
C THR A 22 -6.46 -0.87 -14.50
N LEU A 23 -6.50 -0.55 -13.20
CA LEU A 23 -7.72 -0.09 -12.52
C LEU A 23 -7.64 1.40 -12.15
N SER A 24 -8.81 2.05 -12.09
CA SER A 24 -8.92 3.38 -11.48
C SER A 24 -8.54 3.32 -9.99
N PRO A 25 -8.24 4.46 -9.33
CA PRO A 25 -7.80 4.46 -7.93
C PRO A 25 -8.80 3.81 -6.97
N VAL A 26 -10.09 4.05 -7.16
CA VAL A 26 -11.15 3.51 -6.30
C VAL A 26 -11.29 2.01 -6.51
N GLU A 27 -11.32 1.56 -7.77
CA GLU A 27 -11.39 0.13 -8.11
C GLU A 27 -10.14 -0.64 -7.64
N ALA A 28 -8.95 -0.03 -7.77
CA ALA A 28 -7.71 -0.62 -7.29
C ALA A 28 -7.73 -0.82 -5.77
N TRP A 29 -8.25 0.17 -5.03
CA TRP A 29 -8.40 0.07 -3.58
C TRP A 29 -9.42 -1.00 -3.20
N GLU A 30 -10.57 -1.00 -3.85
CA GLU A 30 -11.62 -1.99 -3.65
C GLU A 30 -11.09 -3.41 -3.91
N ALA A 31 -10.37 -3.63 -5.01
CA ALA A 31 -9.78 -4.93 -5.33
C ALA A 31 -8.81 -5.43 -4.24
N ILE A 32 -7.99 -4.54 -3.66
CA ILE A 32 -7.08 -4.90 -2.55
C ILE A 32 -7.86 -5.23 -1.27
N GLN A 33 -8.94 -4.51 -1.02
CA GLN A 33 -9.74 -4.64 0.20
C GLN A 33 -10.62 -5.87 0.18
N ASN A 34 -11.15 -6.22 -0.99
CA ASN A 34 -12.00 -7.39 -1.22
C ASN A 34 -11.21 -8.71 -1.30
N ASP A 35 -9.89 -8.66 -1.43
CA ASP A 35 -9.00 -9.83 -1.32
C ASP A 35 -8.47 -9.97 0.12
N PRO A 36 -8.95 -10.96 0.90
CA PRO A 36 -8.49 -11.16 2.28
C PRO A 36 -7.01 -11.50 2.40
N ALA A 37 -6.43 -12.18 1.39
CA ALA A 37 -5.02 -12.53 1.38
C ALA A 37 -4.15 -11.30 1.10
N ALA A 38 -4.52 -10.49 0.11
CA ALA A 38 -3.87 -9.21 -0.16
C ALA A 38 -3.93 -8.29 1.06
N ARG A 39 -5.11 -8.16 1.69
CA ARG A 39 -5.29 -7.37 2.91
C ARG A 39 -4.45 -7.88 4.08
N ALA A 40 -4.43 -9.20 4.31
CA ALA A 40 -3.61 -9.81 5.36
C ALA A 40 -2.11 -9.57 5.15
N SER A 41 -1.65 -9.54 3.88
CA SER A 41 -0.24 -9.45 3.53
C SER A 41 0.47 -8.19 4.07
N TYR A 42 -0.24 -7.05 4.12
CA TYR A 42 0.29 -5.78 4.62
C TYR A 42 -0.17 -5.46 6.04
N THR A 43 -1.39 -5.84 6.44
CA THR A 43 -1.93 -5.56 7.78
C THR A 43 -1.20 -6.33 8.88
N LYS A 44 -0.87 -7.61 8.67
CA LYS A 44 -0.11 -8.44 9.63
C LYS A 44 1.33 -7.98 9.87
N LYS A 45 1.85 -7.05 9.05
CA LYS A 45 3.20 -6.46 9.18
C LYS A 45 3.19 -5.02 9.68
N ARG A 46 2.09 -4.56 10.26
CA ARG A 46 2.05 -3.28 10.99
C ARG A 46 2.98 -3.37 12.20
N GLY A 47 3.70 -2.29 12.49
CA GLY A 47 4.75 -2.28 13.54
C GLY A 47 6.10 -2.90 13.13
N SER A 48 6.19 -3.67 12.05
CA SER A 48 7.41 -4.41 11.67
C SER A 48 8.37 -3.66 10.70
N GLY A 49 8.33 -2.32 10.65
CA GLY A 49 9.15 -1.54 9.69
C GLY A 49 8.81 -1.81 8.20
N GLY A 50 9.71 -1.49 7.28
CA GLY A 50 9.49 -1.66 5.83
C GLY A 50 8.64 -0.57 5.20
N PHE A 51 8.85 0.69 5.60
CA PHE A 51 8.28 1.84 4.92
C PHE A 51 9.10 2.21 3.68
N VAL A 52 8.42 2.62 2.62
CA VAL A 52 9.00 3.19 1.42
C VAL A 52 8.55 4.65 1.29
N ARG A 53 9.38 5.49 0.66
CA ARG A 53 9.00 6.87 0.35
C ARG A 53 7.88 6.87 -0.70
N ALA A 54 6.92 7.77 -0.52
CA ALA A 54 5.86 8.02 -1.48
C ALA A 54 5.84 9.52 -1.87
N SER A 55 5.12 9.82 -2.95
CA SER A 55 4.72 11.18 -3.35
C SER A 55 3.51 11.64 -2.55
N TRP A 56 3.25 12.95 -2.60
CA TRP A 56 1.98 13.53 -2.12
C TRP A 56 0.85 13.39 -3.14
N ASP A 57 1.21 13.16 -4.40
CA ASP A 57 0.30 12.80 -5.50
C ASP A 57 -0.06 11.30 -5.49
#